data_AF-A0A7C6UCY9-F1
#
_entry.id   AF-A0A7C6UCY9-F1
#
_cell.length_a   1.000
_cell.length_b   1.000
_cell.length_c   1.000
_cell.angle_alpha   90.00
_cell.angle_beta   90.00
_cell.angle_gamma   90.00
#
_symmetry.space_group_name_H-M   'P 1'
#
loop_
_entity.id
_entity.type
_entity.pdbx_description
1 polymer ?
#
loop_
_entity_poly.entity_id
_entity_poly.type
_entity_poly.pdbx_seq_one_letter_code
_entity_poly.pdbx_strand_id
1 'polypeptide(L)'
;MRLDKFKFIISASLVIILASAINYQLTLQQQMYEDLAEDLSELNQAYCRTVTELQKIEQENRQLKVKLEEQMVKIELIETDKERLEQILINQTRTYRNAIEMNGSTMPVKSLSSFSSQMYEQAWKKLNACALQGTGEAFARAEEQYGINSLVLAAIAYLESGGGTSRIAREKNNLFGLGAGSSNPYANARSFASKEESIYYAASLLRNSYLSRGSRFYSGDSLQHIGVYYAADPQWATKVSGAMSRIARAAIPEGR
;
A
#
# COMPACT_ATOMS: atom_id res chain seq x y z
N MET A 1 119.46 -10.29 -15.23
CA MET A 1 118.72 -10.99 -14.15
C MET A 1 117.69 -11.92 -14.82
N ARG A 2 118.05 -13.19 -15.08
CA ARG A 2 117.15 -14.16 -15.74
C ARG A 2 116.20 -14.70 -14.67
N LEU A 3 114.95 -14.25 -14.68
CA LEU A 3 113.89 -14.91 -13.93
C LEU A 3 113.83 -16.38 -14.39
N ASP A 4 113.90 -17.28 -13.42
CA ASP A 4 113.83 -18.72 -13.62
C ASP A 4 112.47 -19.06 -14.25
N LYS A 5 112.45 -19.47 -15.53
CA LYS A 5 111.23 -19.62 -16.34
C LYS A 5 110.15 -20.45 -15.63
N PHE A 6 110.56 -21.41 -14.82
CA PHE A 6 109.69 -22.27 -14.03
C PHE A 6 108.89 -21.50 -12.97
N LYS A 7 109.52 -20.54 -12.26
CA LYS A 7 108.85 -19.70 -11.25
C LYS A 7 107.83 -18.76 -11.89
N PHE A 8 108.14 -18.22 -13.07
CA PHE A 8 107.21 -17.40 -13.84
C PHE A 8 105.96 -18.20 -14.25
N ILE A 9 106.15 -19.41 -14.79
CA ILE A 9 105.05 -20.31 -15.19
C ILE A 9 104.15 -20.62 -13.98
N ILE A 10 104.73 -21.02 -12.84
CA ILE A 10 103.95 -21.32 -11.63
C ILE A 10 103.15 -20.09 -11.17
N SER A 11 103.78 -18.91 -11.12
CA SER A 11 103.08 -17.68 -10.71
C SER A 11 101.95 -17.29 -11.67
N ALA A 12 102.16 -17.43 -12.97
CA ALA A 12 101.14 -17.14 -13.98
C ALA A 12 99.96 -18.13 -13.90
N SER A 13 100.24 -19.43 -13.71
CA SER A 13 99.21 -20.45 -13.50
C SER A 13 98.37 -20.17 -12.26
N LEU A 14 99.00 -19.72 -11.16
CA LEU A 14 98.31 -19.40 -9.91
C LEU A 14 97.38 -18.20 -10.07
N VAL A 15 97.81 -17.18 -10.82
CA VAL A 15 96.96 -16.03 -11.18
C VAL A 15 95.78 -16.45 -12.05
N ILE A 16 95.99 -17.34 -13.03
CA ILE A 16 94.92 -17.85 -13.90
C ILE A 16 93.89 -18.67 -13.11
N ILE A 17 94.34 -19.50 -12.16
CA ILE A 17 93.44 -20.26 -11.28
C ILE A 17 92.64 -19.31 -10.39
N LEU A 18 93.30 -18.31 -9.80
CA LEU A 18 92.64 -17.31 -8.96
C LEU A 18 91.59 -16.51 -9.75
N ALA A 19 91.95 -16.06 -10.96
CA ALA A 19 91.05 -15.33 -11.86
C ALA A 19 89.87 -16.22 -12.30
N SER A 20 90.10 -17.50 -12.59
CA SER A 20 89.05 -18.47 -12.91
C SER A 20 88.10 -18.69 -11.73
N ALA A 21 88.63 -18.81 -10.51
CA ALA A 21 87.82 -18.97 -9.30
C ALA A 21 86.97 -17.73 -9.01
N ILE A 22 87.53 -16.53 -9.15
CA ILE A 22 86.80 -15.26 -9.02
C ILE A 22 85.71 -15.15 -10.10
N ASN A 23 86.03 -15.48 -11.35
CA ASN A 23 85.06 -15.46 -12.44
C ASN A 23 83.91 -16.45 -12.21
N TYR A 24 84.23 -17.66 -11.72
CA TYR A 24 83.21 -18.64 -11.34
C TYR A 24 82.30 -18.14 -10.21
N GLN A 25 82.88 -17.52 -9.18
CA GLN A 25 82.13 -16.91 -8.08
C GLN A 25 81.21 -15.77 -8.56
N LEU A 26 81.69 -14.95 -9.49
CA LEU A 26 80.92 -13.88 -10.13
C LEU A 26 79.74 -14.45 -10.94
N THR A 27 79.96 -15.53 -11.68
CA THR A 27 78.89 -16.21 -12.42
C THR A 27 77.82 -16.80 -11.49
N LEU A 28 78.22 -17.42 -10.37
CA LEU A 28 77.28 -17.91 -9.36
C LEU A 28 76.46 -16.76 -8.74
N GLN A 29 77.10 -15.62 -8.47
CA GLN A 29 76.36 -14.45 -7.98
C GLN A 29 75.39 -13.91 -9.03
N GLN A 30 75.80 -13.81 -10.29
CA GLN A 30 74.90 -13.37 -11.37
C GLN A 30 73.68 -14.28 -11.51
N GLN A 31 73.86 -15.60 -11.50
CA GLN A 31 72.76 -16.56 -11.53
C GLN A 31 71.81 -16.38 -10.34
N MET A 32 72.33 -16.23 -9.13
CA MET A 32 71.51 -15.96 -7.94
C MET A 32 70.71 -14.65 -8.05
N TYR A 33 71.29 -13.60 -8.63
CA TYR A 33 70.58 -12.34 -8.85
C TYR A 33 69.52 -12.45 -9.96
N GLU A 34 69.77 -13.23 -11.00
CA GLU A 34 68.80 -13.52 -12.07
C GLU A 34 67.60 -14.31 -11.53
N ASP A 35 67.85 -15.41 -10.80
CA ASP A 35 66.79 -16.22 -10.17
C ASP A 35 65.95 -15.38 -9.19
N LEU A 36 66.60 -14.56 -8.34
CA LEU A 36 65.90 -13.68 -7.41
C LEU A 36 65.05 -12.61 -8.12
N ALA A 37 65.52 -12.11 -9.26
CA ALA A 37 64.76 -11.15 -10.06
C ALA A 37 63.53 -11.79 -10.73
N GLU A 38 63.65 -13.05 -11.16
CA GLU A 38 62.55 -13.85 -11.69
C GLU A 38 61.47 -14.11 -10.61
N ASP A 39 61.88 -14.61 -9.43
CA ASP A 39 61.00 -14.82 -8.28
C ASP A 39 60.25 -13.54 -7.88
N LEU A 40 60.95 -12.39 -7.87
CA LEU A 40 60.34 -11.09 -7.54
C LEU A 40 59.31 -10.67 -8.59
N SER A 41 59.58 -10.95 -9.86
CA SER A 41 58.67 -10.68 -10.97
C SER A 41 57.40 -11.54 -10.88
N GLU A 42 57.54 -12.84 -10.62
CA GLU A 42 56.42 -13.75 -10.42
C GLU A 42 55.55 -13.34 -9.22
N LEU A 43 56.19 -13.01 -8.09
CA LEU A 43 55.49 -12.55 -6.89
C LEU A 43 54.71 -11.26 -7.16
N ASN A 44 55.32 -10.30 -7.87
CA ASN A 44 54.65 -9.05 -8.23
C ASN A 44 53.48 -9.29 -9.19
N GLN A 45 53.60 -10.25 -10.11
CA GLN A 45 52.51 -10.62 -11.01
C GLN A 45 51.34 -11.29 -10.25
N ALA A 46 51.63 -12.20 -9.32
CA ALA A 46 50.63 -12.82 -8.45
C ALA A 46 49.94 -11.79 -7.54
N TYR A 47 50.70 -10.83 -7.00
CA TYR A 47 50.18 -9.71 -6.23
C TYR A 47 49.21 -8.87 -7.07
N CYS A 48 49.61 -8.47 -8.28
CA CYS A 48 48.76 -7.69 -9.19
C CYS A 48 47.45 -8.43 -9.56
N ARG A 49 47.52 -9.74 -9.82
CA ARG A 49 46.33 -10.57 -10.08
C ARG A 49 45.38 -10.58 -8.88
N THR A 50 45.92 -10.83 -7.70
CA THR A 50 45.12 -10.88 -6.46
C THR A 50 44.44 -9.54 -6.17
N VAL A 51 45.14 -8.41 -6.36
CA VAL A 51 44.56 -7.07 -6.20
C VAL A 51 43.39 -6.86 -7.17
N THR A 52 43.54 -7.30 -8.43
CA THR A 52 42.50 -7.17 -9.45
C THR A 52 41.25 -8.00 -9.10
N GLU A 53 41.45 -9.24 -8.64
CA GLU A 53 40.36 -10.11 -8.21
C GLU A 53 39.61 -9.54 -6.99
N LEU A 54 40.35 -9.01 -6.00
CA LEU A 54 39.76 -8.36 -4.83
C LEU A 54 38.91 -7.15 -5.24
N GLN A 55 39.40 -6.30 -6.16
CA GLN A 55 38.63 -5.17 -6.67
C GLN A 55 37.34 -5.59 -7.36
N LYS A 56 37.38 -6.68 -8.13
CA LYS A 56 36.20 -7.23 -8.79
C LYS A 56 35.17 -7.74 -7.78
N ILE A 57 35.61 -8.52 -6.79
CA ILE A 57 34.76 -9.04 -5.72
C ILE A 57 34.14 -7.89 -4.91
N GLU A 58 34.91 -6.85 -4.60
CA GLU A 58 34.38 -5.66 -3.92
C GLU A 58 33.32 -4.94 -4.74
N GLN A 59 33.51 -4.83 -6.06
CA GLN A 59 32.53 -4.23 -6.95
C GLN A 59 31.24 -5.07 -7.02
N GLU A 60 31.37 -6.39 -7.11
CA GLU A 60 30.22 -7.31 -7.06
C GLU A 60 29.48 -7.21 -5.72
N ASN A 61 30.20 -7.15 -4.60
CA ASN A 61 29.63 -6.94 -3.27
C ASN A 61 28.89 -5.60 -3.17
N ARG A 62 29.45 -4.52 -3.74
CA ARG A 62 28.75 -3.22 -3.81
C ARG A 62 27.46 -3.31 -4.61
N GLN A 63 27.47 -3.98 -5.76
CA GLN A 63 26.27 -4.16 -6.58
C GLN A 63 25.21 -5.02 -5.87
N LEU A 64 25.62 -6.10 -5.21
CA LEU A 64 24.71 -6.96 -4.43
C LEU A 64 24.07 -6.18 -3.28
N LYS A 65 24.84 -5.30 -2.61
CA LYS A 65 24.31 -4.45 -1.55
C LYS A 65 23.23 -3.50 -2.04
N VAL A 66 23.44 -2.82 -3.18
CA VAL A 66 22.43 -1.94 -3.77
C VAL A 66 21.15 -2.72 -4.12
N LYS A 67 21.30 -3.89 -4.75
CA LYS A 67 20.14 -4.76 -5.05
C LYS A 67 19.38 -5.19 -3.80
N LEU A 68 20.11 -5.48 -2.71
CA LEU A 68 19.48 -5.84 -1.44
C LEU A 68 18.66 -4.67 -0.88
N GLU A 69 19.22 -3.45 -0.89
CA GLU A 69 18.53 -2.24 -0.44
C GLU A 69 17.26 -1.98 -1.28
N GLU A 70 17.32 -2.13 -2.61
CA GLU A 70 16.13 -2.03 -3.48
C GLU A 70 15.04 -3.05 -3.14
N GLN A 71 15.44 -4.29 -2.81
CA GLN A 71 14.48 -5.33 -2.42
C GLN A 71 13.87 -5.06 -1.05
N MET A 72 14.64 -4.53 -0.10
CA MET A 72 14.13 -4.15 1.22
C MET A 72 13.03 -3.09 1.11
N VAL A 73 13.22 -2.06 0.27
CA VAL A 73 12.19 -1.02 0.03
C VAL A 73 10.90 -1.62 -0.56
N LYS A 74 11.02 -2.60 -1.47
CA LYS A 74 9.85 -3.29 -2.02
C LYS A 74 9.10 -4.12 -0.98
N ILE A 75 9.82 -4.78 -0.08
CA ILE A 75 9.23 -5.56 1.01
C ILE A 75 8.45 -4.64 1.95
N GLU A 76 9.02 -3.50 2.34
CA GLU A 76 8.36 -2.51 3.21
C GLU A 76 7.04 -1.99 2.60
N LEU A 77 7.04 -1.72 1.29
CA LEU A 77 5.82 -1.32 0.57
C LEU A 77 4.76 -2.43 0.59
N ILE A 78 5.17 -3.68 0.35
CA ILE A 78 4.27 -4.84 0.37
C ILE A 78 3.69 -5.07 1.77
N GLU A 79 4.49 -4.90 2.82
CA GLU A 79 4.03 -5.01 4.21
C GLU A 79 2.99 -3.95 4.54
N THR A 80 3.23 -2.71 4.12
CA THR A 80 2.27 -1.61 4.28
C THR A 80 0.94 -1.88 3.54
N ASP A 81 1.03 -2.35 2.30
CA ASP A 81 -0.17 -2.70 1.51
C ASP A 81 -0.93 -3.88 2.12
N LYS A 82 -0.21 -4.87 2.66
CA LYS A 82 -0.82 -6.00 3.36
C LYS A 82 -1.60 -5.55 4.59
N GLU A 83 -1.03 -4.71 5.44
CA GLU A 83 -1.71 -4.17 6.63
C GLU A 83 -2.98 -3.41 6.24
N ARG A 84 -2.90 -2.59 5.18
CA ARG A 84 -4.06 -1.87 4.64
C ARG A 84 -5.16 -2.83 4.19
N LEU A 85 -4.81 -3.88 3.45
CA LEU A 85 -5.76 -4.89 2.98
C LEU A 85 -6.40 -5.67 4.14
N GLU A 86 -5.64 -6.01 5.17
CA GLU A 86 -6.16 -6.66 6.38
C GLU A 86 -7.19 -5.77 7.09
N GLN A 87 -6.92 -4.46 7.22
CA GLN A 87 -7.88 -3.52 7.82
C GLN A 87 -9.16 -3.39 6.98
N ILE A 88 -9.04 -3.33 5.66
CA ILE A 88 -10.21 -3.33 4.74
C ILE A 88 -11.03 -4.61 4.95
N LEU A 89 -10.37 -5.77 4.99
CA LEU A 89 -11.05 -7.05 5.16
C LEU A 89 -11.76 -7.15 6.53
N ILE A 90 -11.13 -6.68 7.61
CA ILE A 90 -11.73 -6.65 8.96
C ILE A 90 -12.97 -5.76 8.97
N ASN A 91 -12.88 -4.55 8.41
CA ASN A 91 -14.00 -3.60 8.36
C ASN A 91 -15.15 -4.10 7.48
N GLN A 92 -14.85 -4.67 6.31
CA GLN A 92 -15.84 -5.32 5.47
C GLN A 92 -16.53 -6.46 6.23
N THR A 93 -15.75 -7.37 6.85
CA THR A 93 -16.29 -8.49 7.63
C THR A 93 -17.24 -8.02 8.73
N ARG A 94 -16.86 -6.99 9.48
CA ARG A 94 -17.72 -6.40 10.53
C ARG A 94 -18.99 -5.79 9.96
N THR A 95 -18.87 -5.06 8.85
CA THR A 95 -20.00 -4.42 8.16
C THR A 95 -20.99 -5.45 7.64
N TYR A 96 -20.50 -6.49 6.97
CA TYR A 96 -21.32 -7.61 6.50
C TYR A 96 -22.00 -8.33 7.67
N ARG A 97 -21.28 -8.62 8.75
CA ARG A 97 -21.86 -9.23 9.95
C ARG A 97 -23.01 -8.38 10.52
N ASN A 98 -22.76 -7.09 10.74
CA ASN A 98 -23.78 -6.17 11.26
C ASN A 98 -25.01 -6.08 10.34
N ALA A 99 -24.79 -6.05 9.02
CA ALA A 99 -25.87 -5.98 8.04
C ALA A 99 -26.67 -7.29 7.98
N ILE A 100 -26.01 -8.45 7.97
CA ILE A 100 -26.65 -9.76 7.81
C ILE A 100 -27.40 -10.17 9.08
N GLU A 101 -26.81 -9.98 10.25
CA GLU A 101 -27.42 -10.28 11.55
C GLU A 101 -28.49 -9.25 11.97
N MET A 102 -28.81 -8.27 11.11
CA MET A 102 -29.76 -7.18 11.36
C MET A 102 -29.41 -6.27 12.55
N ASN A 103 -28.19 -6.40 13.08
CA ASN A 103 -27.59 -5.53 14.10
C ASN A 103 -27.20 -4.14 13.56
N GLY A 104 -27.48 -3.84 12.30
CA GLY A 104 -27.25 -2.53 11.68
C GLY A 104 -27.95 -1.37 12.42
N SER A 105 -29.05 -1.63 13.12
CA SER A 105 -29.75 -0.58 13.88
C SER A 105 -28.95 -0.06 15.09
N THR A 106 -28.07 -0.88 15.66
CA THR A 106 -27.30 -0.58 16.88
C THR A 106 -25.82 -0.29 16.60
N MET A 107 -25.32 -0.60 15.39
CA MET A 107 -23.92 -0.34 15.07
C MET A 107 -23.58 1.16 15.06
N PRO A 108 -22.33 1.54 15.36
CA PRO A 108 -21.89 2.93 15.25
C PRO A 108 -21.95 3.41 13.79
N VAL A 109 -22.69 4.48 13.52
CA VAL A 109 -22.86 5.05 12.18
C VAL A 109 -21.58 5.70 11.66
N LYS A 110 -20.61 5.98 12.54
CA LYS A 110 -19.27 6.47 12.17
C LYS A 110 -18.25 5.36 11.88
N SER A 111 -18.65 4.08 11.96
CA SER A 111 -17.75 2.98 11.60
C SER A 111 -17.52 2.93 10.09
N LEU A 112 -16.33 2.50 9.65
CA LEU A 112 -16.03 2.36 8.23
C LEU A 112 -16.75 1.13 7.65
N SER A 113 -17.39 1.29 6.51
CA SER A 113 -18.04 0.19 5.80
C SER A 113 -17.05 -0.62 4.99
N SER A 114 -16.03 0.05 4.43
CA SER A 114 -15.12 -0.48 3.42
C SER A 114 -15.85 -1.07 2.18
N PHE A 115 -17.07 -0.62 1.90
CA PHE A 115 -17.78 -0.91 0.65
C PHE A 115 -17.16 -0.13 -0.51
N SER A 116 -16.80 -0.81 -1.59
CA SER A 116 -16.31 -0.14 -2.79
C SER A 116 -17.44 0.43 -3.65
N SER A 117 -17.12 1.37 -4.54
CA SER A 117 -18.09 1.88 -5.51
C SER A 117 -18.64 0.77 -6.41
N GLN A 118 -17.82 -0.19 -6.83
CA GLN A 118 -18.27 -1.34 -7.64
C GLN A 118 -19.27 -2.23 -6.90
N MET A 119 -19.10 -2.40 -5.58
CA MET A 119 -20.03 -3.18 -4.76
C MET A 119 -21.42 -2.55 -4.75
N TYR A 120 -21.51 -1.22 -4.69
CA TYR A 120 -22.80 -0.52 -4.83
C TYR A 120 -23.41 -0.68 -6.22
N GLU A 121 -22.62 -0.52 -7.28
CA GLU A 121 -23.15 -0.69 -8.65
C GLU A 121 -23.69 -2.11 -8.89
N GLN A 122 -23.00 -3.13 -8.34
CA GLN A 122 -23.49 -4.50 -8.36
C GLN A 122 -24.80 -4.64 -7.56
N ALA A 123 -24.86 -4.07 -6.35
CA ALA A 123 -26.06 -4.10 -5.52
C ALA A 123 -27.25 -3.43 -6.22
N TRP A 124 -27.06 -2.25 -6.81
CA TRP A 124 -28.10 -1.52 -7.54
C TRP A 124 -28.62 -2.30 -8.74
N LYS A 125 -27.74 -2.96 -9.48
CA LYS A 125 -28.12 -3.85 -10.56
C LYS A 125 -28.95 -5.03 -10.07
N LYS A 126 -28.50 -5.76 -9.04
CA LYS A 126 -29.22 -6.94 -8.52
C LYS A 126 -30.55 -6.58 -7.86
N LEU A 127 -30.65 -5.41 -7.23
CA LEU A 127 -31.87 -4.91 -6.59
C LEU A 127 -32.85 -4.23 -7.57
N ASN A 128 -32.52 -4.16 -8.87
CA ASN A 128 -33.26 -3.38 -9.87
C ASN A 128 -33.45 -1.90 -9.48
N ALA A 129 -32.50 -1.34 -8.73
CA ALA A 129 -32.48 0.06 -8.31
C ALA A 129 -31.81 0.93 -9.37
N CYS A 130 -32.30 0.88 -10.61
CA CYS A 130 -31.65 1.52 -11.77
C CYS A 130 -31.42 3.03 -11.57
N ALA A 131 -32.31 3.71 -10.82
CA ALA A 131 -32.18 5.12 -10.53
C ALA A 131 -31.05 5.46 -9.53
N LEU A 132 -30.47 4.47 -8.84
CA LEU A 132 -29.30 4.64 -7.98
C LEU A 132 -27.99 4.23 -8.67
N GLN A 133 -28.02 3.66 -9.87
CA GLN A 133 -26.80 3.35 -10.61
C GLN A 133 -25.99 4.63 -10.89
N GLY A 134 -24.66 4.52 -10.81
CA GLY A 134 -23.71 5.64 -10.92
C GLY A 134 -23.51 6.43 -9.63
N THR A 135 -24.15 6.05 -8.52
CA THR A 135 -23.98 6.74 -7.23
C THR A 135 -22.96 6.08 -6.30
N GLY A 136 -22.41 4.91 -6.67
CA GLY A 136 -21.49 4.15 -5.82
C GLY A 136 -20.27 4.95 -5.37
N GLU A 137 -19.68 5.73 -6.28
CA GLU A 137 -18.53 6.60 -5.98
C GLU A 137 -18.88 7.71 -4.99
N ALA A 138 -20.07 8.31 -5.14
CA ALA A 138 -20.54 9.35 -4.22
C ALA A 138 -20.71 8.83 -2.79
N PHE A 139 -21.21 7.59 -2.62
CA PHE A 139 -21.31 6.99 -1.29
C PHE A 139 -19.94 6.72 -0.66
N ALA A 140 -18.99 6.17 -1.44
CA ALA A 140 -17.64 5.91 -0.95
C ALA A 140 -16.93 7.21 -0.53
N ARG A 141 -17.01 8.27 -1.35
CA ARG A 141 -16.44 9.59 -1.04
C ARG A 141 -17.11 10.26 0.16
N ALA A 142 -18.41 10.08 0.32
CA ALA A 142 -19.12 10.62 1.47
C ALA A 142 -18.62 10.01 2.80
N GLU A 143 -18.28 8.72 2.82
CA GLU A 143 -17.68 8.07 3.98
C GLU A 143 -16.30 8.66 4.29
N GLU A 144 -15.45 8.82 3.29
CA GLU A 144 -14.13 9.44 3.45
C GLU A 144 -14.21 10.88 3.95
N GLN A 145 -15.08 11.69 3.35
CA GLN A 145 -15.16 13.13 3.63
C GLN A 145 -15.87 13.47 4.94
N TYR A 146 -16.94 12.73 5.29
CA TYR A 146 -17.79 13.08 6.43
C TYR A 146 -17.70 12.06 7.59
N GLY A 147 -17.00 10.94 7.38
CA GLY A 147 -16.85 9.89 8.39
C GLY A 147 -18.17 9.22 8.76
N ILE A 148 -19.07 9.07 7.78
CA ILE A 148 -20.36 8.38 7.93
C ILE A 148 -20.29 7.09 7.13
N ASN A 149 -20.62 5.96 7.76
CA ASN A 149 -20.63 4.65 7.13
C ASN A 149 -21.41 4.69 5.80
N SER A 150 -20.74 4.40 4.68
CA SER A 150 -21.36 4.56 3.36
C SER A 150 -22.49 3.57 3.14
N LEU A 151 -22.45 2.37 3.74
CA LEU A 151 -23.56 1.41 3.65
C LEU A 151 -24.79 1.92 4.41
N VAL A 152 -24.60 2.60 5.55
CA VAL A 152 -25.70 3.29 6.24
C VAL A 152 -26.30 4.38 5.35
N LEU A 153 -25.47 5.26 4.76
CA LEU A 153 -25.95 6.31 3.85
C LEU A 153 -26.72 5.73 2.66
N ALA A 154 -26.17 4.72 2.02
CA ALA A 154 -26.79 4.03 0.89
C ALA A 154 -28.11 3.37 1.27
N ALA A 155 -28.20 2.78 2.47
CA ALA A 155 -29.42 2.17 2.97
C ALA A 155 -30.52 3.20 3.28
N ILE A 156 -30.17 4.35 3.88
CA ILE A 156 -31.11 5.46 4.07
C ILE A 156 -31.59 5.94 2.71
N ALA A 157 -30.68 6.26 1.79
CA ALA A 157 -31.03 6.72 0.44
C ALA A 157 -31.95 5.72 -0.27
N TYR A 158 -31.62 4.43 -0.25
CA TYR A 158 -32.42 3.37 -0.85
C TYR A 158 -33.83 3.28 -0.25
N LEU A 159 -33.94 3.37 1.08
CA LEU A 159 -35.22 3.33 1.79
C LEU A 159 -36.07 4.57 1.47
N GLU A 160 -35.53 5.76 1.68
CA GLU A 160 -36.25 7.05 1.58
C GLU A 160 -36.66 7.38 0.13
N SER A 161 -35.87 6.94 -0.85
CA SER A 161 -36.17 7.15 -2.27
C SER A 161 -36.97 6.04 -2.93
N GLY A 162 -37.28 4.95 -2.22
CA GLY A 162 -37.89 3.75 -2.82
C GLY A 162 -37.01 3.18 -3.94
N GLY A 163 -35.71 2.98 -3.68
CA GLY A 163 -34.73 2.54 -4.66
C GLY A 163 -34.47 3.56 -5.78
N GLY A 164 -34.60 4.85 -5.47
CA GLY A 164 -34.42 5.97 -6.40
C GLY A 164 -35.65 6.28 -7.26
N THR A 165 -36.77 5.58 -7.07
CA THR A 165 -37.95 5.70 -7.94
C THR A 165 -38.93 6.78 -7.50
N SER A 166 -38.81 7.32 -6.28
CA SER A 166 -39.73 8.37 -5.81
C SER A 166 -39.69 9.61 -6.70
N ARG A 167 -40.82 10.32 -6.80
CA ARG A 167 -40.91 11.54 -7.60
C ARG A 167 -39.88 12.59 -7.16
N ILE A 168 -39.68 12.74 -5.85
CA ILE A 168 -38.68 13.65 -5.26
C ILE A 168 -37.26 13.22 -5.63
N ALA A 169 -36.95 11.93 -5.58
CA ALA A 169 -35.63 11.43 -5.98
C ALA A 169 -35.32 11.67 -7.45
N ARG A 170 -36.31 11.48 -8.34
CA ARG A 170 -36.13 11.64 -9.80
C ARG A 170 -36.10 13.09 -10.26
N GLU A 171 -37.05 13.90 -9.79
CA GLU A 171 -37.24 15.27 -10.31
C GLU A 171 -36.43 16.31 -9.54
N LYS A 172 -36.03 16.01 -8.29
CA LYS A 172 -35.31 16.95 -7.42
C LYS A 172 -33.92 16.45 -7.02
N ASN A 173 -33.49 15.31 -7.56
CA ASN A 173 -32.25 14.62 -7.17
C ASN A 173 -32.10 14.39 -5.66
N ASN A 174 -33.21 14.32 -4.92
CA ASN A 174 -33.19 14.24 -3.47
C ASN A 174 -33.50 12.81 -3.03
N LEU A 175 -32.44 12.03 -2.80
CA LEU A 175 -32.55 10.62 -2.43
C LEU A 175 -33.03 10.38 -0.99
N PHE A 176 -33.07 11.42 -0.16
CA PHE A 176 -33.27 11.32 1.28
C PHE A 176 -34.58 11.96 1.74
N GLY A 177 -35.42 12.45 0.82
CA GLY A 177 -36.67 13.12 1.16
C GLY A 177 -36.49 14.42 1.95
N LEU A 178 -35.30 15.05 1.88
CA LEU A 178 -34.96 16.18 2.74
C LEU A 178 -35.83 17.41 2.45
N GLY A 179 -36.41 18.00 3.50
CA GLY A 179 -37.32 19.14 3.39
C GLY A 179 -38.75 18.79 2.95
N ALA A 180 -39.07 17.51 2.76
CA ALA A 180 -40.44 17.09 2.47
C ALA A 180 -41.33 17.28 3.72
N GLY A 181 -42.05 18.41 3.78
CA GLY A 181 -42.99 18.71 4.86
C GLY A 181 -44.28 17.89 4.80
N SER A 182 -45.08 17.91 5.87
CA SER A 182 -46.30 17.09 5.98
C SER A 182 -47.46 17.51 5.06
N SER A 183 -47.63 18.81 4.78
CA SER A 183 -48.77 19.34 4.02
C SER A 183 -48.58 19.29 2.50
N ASN A 184 -47.35 19.52 2.02
CA ASN A 184 -47.00 19.41 0.61
C ASN A 184 -45.57 18.87 0.44
N PRO A 185 -45.38 17.54 0.59
CA PRO A 185 -44.06 16.92 0.60
C PRO A 185 -43.21 17.25 -0.62
N TYR A 186 -43.81 17.21 -1.82
CA TYR A 186 -43.07 17.46 -3.05
C TYR A 186 -42.68 18.93 -3.21
N ALA A 187 -43.61 19.87 -2.99
CA ALA A 187 -43.31 21.30 -3.20
C ALA A 187 -42.23 21.81 -2.22
N ASN A 188 -42.27 21.33 -0.98
CA ASN A 188 -41.35 21.75 0.07
C ASN A 188 -39.98 21.03 0.00
N ALA A 189 -39.93 19.85 -0.62
CA ALA A 189 -38.69 19.09 -0.74
C ALA A 189 -37.59 19.90 -1.39
N ARG A 190 -36.40 19.85 -0.79
CA ARG A 190 -35.19 20.46 -1.32
C ARG A 190 -34.87 19.85 -2.69
N SER A 191 -34.47 20.70 -3.62
CA SER A 191 -33.88 20.29 -4.91
C SER A 191 -32.37 20.37 -4.84
N PHE A 192 -31.69 19.41 -5.44
CA PHE A 192 -30.24 19.35 -5.60
C PHE A 192 -29.87 19.31 -7.09
N ALA A 193 -28.67 19.80 -7.43
CA ALA A 193 -28.16 19.76 -8.79
C ALA A 193 -27.87 18.32 -9.25
N SER A 194 -27.47 17.45 -8.33
CA SER A 194 -27.21 16.03 -8.59
C SER A 194 -27.54 15.14 -7.39
N LYS A 195 -27.65 13.83 -7.63
CA LYS A 195 -27.83 12.85 -6.55
C LYS A 195 -26.63 12.82 -5.61
N GLU A 196 -25.43 12.98 -6.15
CA GLU A 196 -24.18 13.12 -5.39
C GLU A 196 -24.27 14.26 -4.38
N GLU A 197 -24.75 15.43 -4.80
CA GLU A 197 -24.92 16.57 -3.90
C GLU A 197 -25.90 16.26 -2.76
N SER A 198 -26.99 15.53 -3.05
CA SER A 198 -27.91 15.10 -2.00
C SER A 198 -27.29 14.12 -1.01
N ILE A 199 -26.38 13.24 -1.48
CA ILE A 199 -25.63 12.28 -0.66
C ILE A 199 -24.67 13.02 0.27
N TYR A 200 -23.88 13.96 -0.26
CA TYR A 200 -22.96 14.76 0.56
C TYR A 200 -23.69 15.65 1.54
N TYR A 201 -24.81 16.26 1.14
CA TYR A 201 -25.63 17.05 2.05
C TYR A 201 -26.16 16.18 3.19
N ALA A 202 -26.71 14.99 2.90
CA ALA A 202 -27.19 14.08 3.92
C ALA A 202 -26.08 13.62 4.86
N ALA A 203 -24.90 13.28 4.33
CA ALA A 203 -23.73 12.91 5.13
C ALA A 203 -23.28 14.04 6.07
N SER A 204 -23.20 15.27 5.55
CA SER A 204 -22.90 16.47 6.35
C SER A 204 -23.96 16.72 7.42
N LEU A 205 -25.25 16.58 7.09
CA LEU A 205 -26.35 16.73 8.04
C LEU A 205 -26.24 15.72 9.18
N LEU A 206 -26.04 14.44 8.88
CA LEU A 206 -25.88 13.40 9.89
C LEU A 206 -24.66 13.69 10.78
N ARG A 207 -23.52 14.03 10.17
CA ARG A 207 -22.28 14.34 10.90
C ARG A 207 -22.44 15.50 11.86
N ASN A 208 -22.97 16.62 11.36
CA ASN A 208 -22.97 17.88 12.09
C ASN A 208 -24.15 18.04 13.04
N SER A 209 -25.28 17.41 12.73
CA SER A 209 -26.52 17.62 13.49
C SER A 209 -26.91 16.41 14.34
N TYR A 210 -26.70 15.18 13.86
CA TYR A 210 -27.17 13.98 14.57
C TYR A 210 -26.07 13.25 15.35
N LEU A 211 -24.81 13.38 14.90
CA LEU A 211 -23.65 12.69 15.49
C LEU A 211 -22.66 13.64 16.19
N SER A 212 -22.98 14.93 16.24
CA SER A 212 -22.20 15.94 16.96
C SER A 212 -22.69 16.09 18.39
N ARG A 213 -21.81 15.81 19.36
CA ARG A 213 -22.14 15.95 20.79
C ARG A 213 -22.51 17.40 21.11
N GLY A 214 -23.63 17.59 21.80
CA GLY A 214 -24.16 18.92 22.14
C GLY A 214 -25.11 19.51 21.08
N SER A 215 -25.27 18.86 19.91
CA SER A 215 -26.36 19.20 19.00
C SER A 215 -27.71 18.82 19.60
N ARG A 216 -28.74 19.61 19.30
CA ARG A 216 -30.14 19.34 19.69
C ARG A 216 -30.63 17.95 19.27
N PHE A 217 -30.14 17.43 18.14
CA PHE A 217 -30.57 16.14 17.60
C PHE A 217 -29.64 14.98 17.96
N TYR A 218 -28.62 15.22 18.78
CA TYR A 218 -27.74 14.16 19.26
C TYR A 218 -28.40 13.38 20.39
N SER A 219 -28.58 12.08 20.16
CA SER A 219 -29.07 11.12 21.17
C SER A 219 -28.16 9.91 21.31
N GLY A 220 -27.11 9.77 20.49
CA GLY A 220 -26.18 8.64 20.45
C GLY A 220 -25.64 8.38 19.04
N ASP A 221 -24.79 7.37 18.91
CA ASP A 221 -23.99 7.15 17.69
C ASP A 221 -24.57 6.08 16.72
N SER A 222 -25.76 5.53 16.98
CA SER A 222 -26.39 4.47 16.17
C SER A 222 -27.64 4.92 15.43
N LEU A 223 -28.13 4.14 14.48
CA LEU A 223 -29.37 4.42 13.75
C LEU A 223 -30.59 4.55 14.67
N GLN A 224 -30.68 3.74 15.73
CA GLN A 224 -31.75 3.88 16.73
C GLN A 224 -31.77 5.28 17.36
N HIS A 225 -30.59 5.82 17.67
CA HIS A 225 -30.48 7.16 18.25
C HIS A 225 -30.82 8.23 17.21
N ILE A 226 -30.23 8.15 16.01
CA ILE A 226 -30.54 9.08 14.91
C ILE A 226 -32.06 9.11 14.64
N GLY A 227 -32.68 7.94 14.60
CA GLY A 227 -34.11 7.77 14.32
C GLY A 227 -35.04 8.56 15.25
N VAL A 228 -34.65 8.79 16.52
CA VAL A 228 -35.43 9.55 17.50
C VAL A 228 -35.85 10.93 16.99
N TYR A 229 -34.95 11.60 16.26
CA TYR A 229 -35.18 12.95 15.73
C TYR A 229 -35.23 13.00 14.20
N TYR A 230 -34.87 11.92 13.51
CA TYR A 230 -34.83 11.89 12.05
C TYR A 230 -36.17 11.53 11.43
N ALA A 231 -36.91 10.60 12.05
CA ALA A 231 -38.16 10.08 11.50
C ALA A 231 -39.25 9.94 12.57
N ALA A 232 -40.49 10.22 12.19
CA ALA A 232 -41.65 9.97 13.06
C ALA A 232 -41.95 8.46 13.22
N ASP A 233 -41.49 7.63 12.28
CA ASP A 233 -41.68 6.19 12.31
C ASP A 233 -40.73 5.54 13.33
N PRO A 234 -41.23 4.94 14.43
CA PRO A 234 -40.38 4.29 15.43
C PRO A 234 -39.63 3.07 14.88
N GLN A 235 -40.05 2.51 13.74
CA GLN A 235 -39.38 1.39 13.08
C GLN A 235 -38.35 1.83 12.04
N TRP A 236 -38.08 3.13 11.89
CA TRP A 236 -37.17 3.66 10.88
C TRP A 236 -35.78 2.99 10.94
N ALA A 237 -35.17 2.92 12.11
CA ALA A 237 -33.83 2.31 12.27
C ALA A 237 -33.81 0.83 11.85
N THR A 238 -34.88 0.09 12.17
CA THR A 238 -35.04 -1.32 11.76
C THR A 238 -35.19 -1.44 10.24
N LYS A 239 -35.96 -0.55 9.61
CA LYS A 239 -36.13 -0.54 8.14
C LYS A 239 -34.83 -0.20 7.42
N VAL A 240 -34.06 0.77 7.94
CA VAL A 240 -32.72 1.08 7.41
C VAL A 240 -31.79 -0.11 7.57
N SER A 241 -31.77 -0.78 8.74
CA SER A 241 -31.01 -2.01 8.94
C SER A 241 -31.39 -3.11 7.93
N GLY A 242 -32.69 -3.28 7.66
CA GLY A 242 -33.17 -4.19 6.62
C GLY A 242 -32.69 -3.81 5.21
N ALA A 243 -32.67 -2.52 4.88
CA ALA A 243 -32.10 -2.03 3.62
C ALA A 243 -30.59 -2.29 3.52
N MET A 244 -29.82 -2.05 4.60
CA MET A 244 -28.39 -2.40 4.66
C MET A 244 -28.18 -3.88 4.36
N SER A 245 -28.97 -4.76 4.98
CA SER A 245 -28.92 -6.20 4.78
C SER A 245 -29.15 -6.61 3.31
N ARG A 246 -30.14 -5.98 2.65
CA ARG A 246 -30.45 -6.23 1.23
C ARG A 246 -29.34 -5.75 0.31
N ILE A 247 -28.81 -4.55 0.54
CA ILE A 247 -27.71 -3.99 -0.25
C ILE A 247 -26.47 -4.85 -0.09
N ALA A 248 -26.12 -5.22 1.16
CA ALA A 248 -24.95 -6.04 1.43
C ALA A 248 -25.01 -7.40 0.75
N ARG A 249 -26.13 -8.12 0.85
CA ARG A 249 -26.31 -9.40 0.14
C ARG A 249 -26.26 -9.25 -1.38
N ALA A 250 -26.78 -8.16 -1.92
CA ALA A 250 -26.76 -7.88 -3.35
C ALA A 250 -25.36 -7.48 -3.87
N ALA A 251 -24.51 -6.94 -3.01
CA ALA A 251 -23.14 -6.54 -3.35
C ALA A 251 -22.16 -7.71 -3.46
N ILE A 252 -22.47 -8.87 -2.87
CA ILE A 252 -21.60 -10.05 -2.95
C ILE A 252 -21.71 -10.65 -4.37
N PRO A 253 -20.61 -10.82 -5.12
CA PRO A 253 -20.63 -11.34 -6.48
C PRO A 253 -21.30 -12.71 -6.59
N GLU A 254 -21.12 -13.58 -5.60
CA GLU A 254 -21.68 -14.93 -5.57
C GLU A 254 -22.47 -15.17 -4.29
N GLY A 255 -23.76 -15.49 -4.43
CA GLY A 255 -24.62 -15.77 -3.30
C GLY A 255 -24.14 -16.99 -2.52
N ARG A 256 -23.69 -16.75 -1.28
CA ARG A 256 -23.82 -17.68 -0.15
C ARG A 256 -24.23 -16.88 1.07
#